data_AF-A0A968I8A8-F1
#
_entry.id   AF-A0A968I8A8-F1
#
_cell.length_a   1.000
_cell.length_b   1.000
_cell.length_c   1.000
_cell.angle_alpha   90.00
_cell.angle_beta   90.00
_cell.angle_gamma   90.00
#
_symmetry.space_group_name_H-M   'P 1'
#
loop_
_entity.id
_entity.type
_entity.pdbx_description
1 polymer ?
#
loop_
_entity_poly.entity_id
_entity_poly.type
_entity_poly.pdbx_seq_one_letter_code
_entity_poly.pdbx_strand_id
1 'polypeptide(L)'
;MKRAWVLVIVLLSAFVLAQSAGGALVASLSFTECALFDVSAARRVVKSERALECVPSRYGQAIRFRGVSGMISDKSDALRLENDPPMQFSEGFSLTLRFKLESNLSSDGERRVVEFGTQTLFAKSDDRKGLTVRLERAKDGVWYVYATNGRCCDPVLTTLAPVNLSSGRSGVRVGEWHFLALTFDPVRDEAKLYLDGLEKTRVRRQGVRSQSQRR
;
A
#
# COMPACT_ATOMS: atom_id res chain seq x y z
N MET A 1 -24.30 3.17 22.78
CA MET A 1 -23.12 2.44 22.26
C MET A 1 -22.33 3.38 21.36
N LYS A 2 -21.06 3.67 21.69
CA LYS A 2 -20.22 4.54 20.87
C LYS A 2 -19.79 3.78 19.62
N ARG A 3 -20.22 4.24 18.44
CA ARG A 3 -19.72 3.74 17.15
C ARG A 3 -18.24 4.09 17.09
N ALA A 4 -17.39 3.10 16.96
CA ALA A 4 -15.96 3.29 16.82
C ALA A 4 -15.64 3.36 15.33
N TRP A 5 -14.98 4.44 14.92
CA TRP A 5 -14.71 4.77 13.52
C TRP A 5 -13.23 4.53 13.24
N VAL A 6 -12.92 3.80 12.17
CA VAL A 6 -11.56 3.64 11.66
C VAL A 6 -11.44 4.54 10.46
N LEU A 7 -10.83 5.71 10.66
CA LEU A 7 -10.73 6.71 9.63
C LEU A 7 -9.36 6.62 8.96
N VAL A 8 -9.36 6.19 7.70
CA VAL A 8 -8.18 6.23 6.83
C VAL A 8 -8.50 7.20 5.71
N ILE A 9 -7.82 8.34 5.68
CA ILE A 9 -7.93 9.26 4.56
C ILE A 9 -6.77 8.96 3.63
N VAL A 10 -7.04 8.37 2.47
CA VAL A 10 -6.02 8.18 1.45
C VAL A 10 -6.22 9.25 0.40
N LEU A 11 -5.26 10.16 0.30
CA LEU A 11 -5.13 11.02 -0.85
C LEU A 11 -4.28 10.24 -1.85
N LEU A 12 -4.96 9.42 -2.63
CA LEU A 12 -4.32 8.76 -3.76
C LEU A 12 -4.06 9.82 -4.81
N SER A 13 -2.96 10.54 -4.66
CA SER A 13 -2.06 10.67 -5.80
C SER A 13 -1.21 9.39 -5.80
N ALA A 14 -1.85 8.26 -6.09
CA ALA A 14 -1.12 7.02 -6.27
C ALA A 14 -0.47 7.07 -7.64
N PHE A 15 0.82 7.33 -7.66
CA PHE A 15 1.60 7.16 -8.88
C PHE A 15 2.15 5.74 -8.84
N VAL A 16 1.71 4.92 -9.79
CA VAL A 16 2.42 3.71 -10.16
C VAL A 16 3.24 4.08 -11.40
N LEU A 17 4.53 4.28 -11.20
CA LEU A 17 5.50 4.30 -12.29
C LEU A 17 5.96 2.85 -12.46
N ALA A 18 5.56 2.17 -13.54
CA ALA A 18 6.30 0.99 -13.98
C ALA A 18 7.41 1.51 -14.90
N GLN A 19 8.67 1.21 -14.57
CA GLN A 19 9.77 1.38 -15.49
C GLN A 19 9.72 0.25 -16.52
N SER A 20 8.83 0.38 -17.50
CA SER A 20 9.17 -0.11 -18.83
C SER A 20 10.18 0.87 -19.43
N ALA A 21 10.91 0.48 -20.48
CA ALA A 21 12.08 1.17 -21.04
C ALA A 21 11.92 2.67 -21.44
N GLY A 22 10.75 3.29 -21.22
CA GLY A 22 10.47 4.72 -21.38
C GLY A 22 10.11 5.51 -20.09
N GLY A 23 10.08 4.90 -18.89
CA GLY A 23 9.86 5.62 -17.62
C GLY A 23 8.50 6.31 -17.47
N ALA A 24 7.47 5.85 -18.18
CA ALA A 24 6.18 6.53 -18.24
C ALA A 24 5.33 6.31 -16.98
N LEU A 25 4.55 7.33 -16.64
CA LEU A 25 3.52 7.24 -15.61
C LEU A 25 2.40 6.30 -16.07
N VAL A 26 2.31 5.13 -15.45
CA VAL A 26 1.39 4.09 -15.89
C VAL A 26 0.01 4.30 -15.32
N ALA A 27 -0.10 4.64 -14.03
CA ALA A 27 -1.37 5.00 -13.39
C ALA A 27 -1.17 6.16 -12.44
N SER A 28 -2.11 7.11 -12.46
CA SER A 28 -2.12 8.23 -11.55
C SER A 28 -3.54 8.55 -11.18
N LEU A 29 -3.93 8.16 -9.98
CA LEU A 29 -5.26 8.51 -9.49
C LEU A 29 -5.24 9.97 -9.04
N SER A 30 -6.26 10.71 -9.42
CA SER A 30 -6.50 12.08 -8.96
C SER A 30 -7.96 12.20 -8.52
N PHE A 31 -8.18 13.11 -7.58
CA PHE A 31 -9.46 13.33 -6.98
C PHE A 31 -9.80 14.81 -7.00
N THR A 32 -10.87 15.18 -7.67
CA THR A 32 -11.34 16.56 -7.77
C THR A 32 -12.85 16.54 -7.85
N GLU A 33 -13.50 17.44 -7.10
CA GLU A 33 -14.96 17.55 -7.03
C GLU A 33 -15.65 16.22 -6.70
N CYS A 34 -15.08 15.47 -5.75
CA CYS A 34 -15.59 14.15 -5.37
C CYS A 34 -15.54 13.06 -6.46
N ALA A 35 -14.97 13.35 -7.62
CA ALA A 35 -14.78 12.39 -8.70
C ALA A 35 -13.35 11.85 -8.67
N LEU A 36 -13.23 10.54 -8.81
CA LEU A 36 -11.96 9.84 -8.92
C LEU A 36 -11.70 9.52 -10.39
N PHE A 37 -10.53 9.89 -10.88
CA PHE A 37 -10.13 9.69 -12.27
C PHE A 37 -8.66 9.31 -12.37
N ASP A 38 -8.33 8.46 -13.33
CA ASP A 38 -6.94 8.18 -13.70
C ASP A 38 -6.46 9.27 -14.67
N VAL A 39 -5.53 10.11 -14.22
CA VAL A 39 -4.91 11.17 -15.03
C VAL A 39 -3.70 10.68 -15.84
N SER A 40 -3.38 9.38 -15.78
CA SER A 40 -2.40 8.81 -16.70
C SER A 40 -2.91 8.83 -18.14
N ALA A 41 -2.01 8.63 -19.10
CA ALA A 41 -2.38 8.56 -20.52
C ALA A 41 -3.42 7.47 -20.83
N ALA A 42 -3.50 6.43 -20.00
CA ALA A 42 -4.43 5.32 -20.18
C ALA A 42 -5.88 5.62 -19.74
N ARG A 43 -6.11 6.68 -18.94
CA ARG A 43 -7.44 7.14 -18.51
C ARG A 43 -8.38 6.02 -18.03
N ARG A 44 -7.87 5.13 -17.17
CA ARG A 44 -8.63 3.97 -16.71
C ARG A 44 -9.85 4.34 -15.86
N VAL A 45 -10.85 3.48 -15.94
CA VAL A 45 -12.04 3.55 -15.09
C VAL A 45 -11.69 3.03 -13.70
N VAL A 46 -11.90 3.86 -12.68
CA VAL A 46 -11.75 3.46 -11.29
C VAL A 46 -13.13 3.18 -10.71
N LYS A 47 -13.33 1.98 -10.18
CA LYS A 47 -14.59 1.57 -9.57
C LYS A 47 -14.48 1.72 -8.05
N SER A 48 -15.48 2.33 -7.42
CA SER A 48 -15.63 2.22 -5.97
C SER A 48 -16.69 1.19 -5.65
N GLU A 49 -16.49 0.44 -4.58
CA GLU A 49 -17.50 -0.49 -4.09
C GLU A 49 -18.66 0.22 -3.37
N ARG A 50 -18.47 1.47 -2.93
CA ARG A 50 -19.41 2.28 -2.14
C ARG A 50 -19.36 3.75 -2.54
N ALA A 51 -20.31 4.54 -2.03
CA ALA A 51 -20.23 5.98 -2.18
C ALA A 51 -18.99 6.51 -1.44
N LEU A 52 -18.15 7.26 -2.15
CA LEU A 52 -16.94 7.86 -1.60
C LEU A 52 -17.31 9.06 -0.73
N GLU A 53 -16.70 9.17 0.44
CA GLU A 53 -16.78 10.38 1.26
C GLU A 53 -15.58 11.27 0.96
N CYS A 54 -15.86 12.48 0.50
CA CYS A 54 -14.83 13.48 0.23
C CYS A 54 -14.65 14.36 1.45
N VAL A 55 -13.40 14.64 1.78
CA VAL A 55 -13.06 15.52 2.89
C VAL A 55 -12.04 16.56 2.47
N PRO A 56 -12.08 17.77 3.04
CA PRO A 56 -11.02 18.75 2.85
C PRO A 56 -9.67 18.19 3.28
N SER A 57 -8.62 18.58 2.56
CA SER A 57 -7.23 18.26 2.90
C SER A 57 -6.34 19.46 2.67
N ARG A 58 -5.09 19.39 3.16
CA ARG A 58 -4.07 20.41 2.84
C ARG A 58 -3.66 20.43 1.35
N TYR A 59 -4.14 19.48 0.57
CA TYR A 59 -3.86 19.32 -0.87
C TYR A 59 -5.14 19.48 -1.71
N GLY A 60 -6.17 20.15 -1.18
CA GLY A 60 -7.48 20.27 -1.81
C GLY A 60 -8.49 19.32 -1.19
N GLN A 61 -8.73 18.18 -1.82
CA GLN A 61 -9.68 17.16 -1.35
C GLN A 61 -9.02 15.79 -1.18
N ALA A 62 -9.60 14.94 -0.34
CA ALA A 62 -9.17 13.57 -0.14
C ALA A 62 -10.36 12.62 -0.04
N ILE A 63 -10.10 11.33 -0.27
CA ILE A 63 -11.08 10.28 -0.06
C ILE A 63 -10.92 9.75 1.37
N ARG A 64 -12.04 9.72 2.08
CA ARG A 64 -12.16 9.12 3.39
C ARG A 64 -12.71 7.71 3.24
N PHE A 65 -11.95 6.75 3.74
CA PHE A 65 -12.36 5.37 3.97
C PHE A 65 -12.80 5.26 5.44
N ARG A 66 -14.02 4.78 5.66
CA ARG A 66 -14.62 4.65 7.00
C ARG A 66 -14.17 3.39 7.74
N GLY A 67 -13.34 2.59 7.08
CA GLY A 67 -12.81 1.33 7.59
C GLY A 67 -13.87 0.24 7.68
N VAL A 68 -13.62 -0.77 8.49
CA VAL A 68 -14.39 -2.02 8.49
C VAL A 68 -15.81 -1.77 9.02
N SER A 69 -16.81 -1.83 8.12
CA SER A 69 -18.18 -2.14 8.54
C SER A 69 -18.27 -3.65 8.75
N GLY A 70 -18.67 -4.07 9.95
CA GLY A 70 -18.51 -5.43 10.46
C GLY A 70 -19.39 -6.51 9.84
N MET A 71 -19.55 -6.58 8.51
CA MET A 71 -20.30 -7.67 7.88
C MET A 71 -19.58 -8.24 6.65
N ILE A 72 -19.51 -9.58 6.60
CA ILE A 72 -18.98 -10.37 5.47
C ILE A 72 -19.81 -10.16 4.18
N SER A 73 -21.00 -9.56 4.28
CA SER A 73 -21.85 -9.17 3.15
C SER A 73 -21.69 -7.71 2.71
N ASP A 74 -20.99 -6.90 3.50
CA ASP A 74 -20.93 -5.46 3.34
C ASP A 74 -19.59 -5.11 2.69
N LYS A 75 -19.67 -4.75 1.41
CA LYS A 75 -18.57 -4.28 0.56
C LYS A 75 -17.55 -3.45 1.34
N SER A 76 -16.27 -3.76 1.23
CA SER A 76 -15.23 -2.94 1.85
C SER A 76 -15.20 -1.55 1.22
N ASP A 77 -14.81 -0.53 1.98
CA ASP A 77 -14.49 0.76 1.37
C ASP A 77 -13.19 0.55 0.58
N ALA A 78 -13.32 0.31 -0.72
CA ALA A 78 -12.22 0.02 -1.61
C ALA A 78 -12.39 0.75 -2.94
N LEU A 79 -11.24 1.12 -3.51
CA LEU A 79 -11.11 1.57 -4.88
C LEU A 79 -10.45 0.45 -5.68
N ARG A 80 -11.06 0.09 -6.81
CA ARG A 80 -10.57 -0.95 -7.70
C ARG A 80 -10.18 -0.33 -9.03
N LEU A 81 -8.94 -0.60 -9.40
CA LEU A 81 -8.41 -0.37 -10.73
C LEU A 81 -8.18 -1.74 -11.37
N GLU A 82 -8.74 -1.96 -12.56
CA GLU A 82 -8.50 -3.21 -13.28
C GLU A 82 -7.04 -3.29 -13.70
N ASN A 83 -6.43 -4.46 -13.48
CA ASN A 83 -5.05 -4.69 -13.87
C ASN A 83 -4.91 -4.74 -15.40
N ASP A 84 -3.87 -4.14 -15.94
CA ASP A 84 -3.56 -4.19 -17.37
C ASP A 84 -2.07 -4.51 -17.60
N PRO A 85 -1.65 -4.86 -18.82
CA PRO A 85 -0.27 -5.26 -19.08
C PRO A 85 0.79 -4.22 -18.66
N PRO A 86 0.59 -2.90 -18.86
CA PRO A 86 1.50 -1.88 -18.33
C PRO A 86 1.63 -1.83 -16.80
N MET A 87 0.62 -2.26 -16.04
CA MET A 87 0.64 -2.26 -14.57
C MET A 87 1.24 -3.54 -13.96
N GLN A 88 1.99 -4.33 -14.73
CA GLN A 88 2.64 -5.51 -14.18
C GLN A 88 3.84 -5.14 -13.29
N PHE A 89 3.89 -5.74 -12.10
CA PHE A 89 4.99 -5.61 -11.13
C PHE A 89 6.10 -6.65 -11.38
N SER A 90 6.10 -7.27 -12.57
CA SER A 90 7.18 -8.11 -13.06
C SER A 90 8.42 -7.28 -13.40
N GLU A 91 8.25 -6.00 -13.77
CA GLU A 91 9.31 -5.04 -14.08
C GLU A 91 9.66 -4.15 -12.88
N GLY A 92 10.61 -3.23 -13.08
CA GLY A 92 10.92 -2.22 -12.08
C GLY A 92 9.74 -1.28 -11.88
N PHE A 93 9.49 -0.88 -10.63
CA PHE A 93 8.36 -0.01 -10.33
C PHE A 93 8.66 0.97 -9.20
N SER A 94 7.86 2.03 -9.16
CA SER A 94 7.71 2.93 -8.02
C SER A 94 6.22 3.13 -7.75
N LEU A 95 5.79 2.77 -6.55
CA LEU A 95 4.46 3.08 -6.02
C LEU A 95 4.62 4.22 -5.02
N THR A 96 3.79 5.24 -5.12
CA THR A 96 3.73 6.30 -4.11
C THR A 96 2.29 6.49 -3.64
N LEU A 97 2.09 6.96 -2.40
CA LEU A 97 0.76 7.29 -1.88
C LEU A 97 0.89 8.36 -0.78
N ARG A 98 -0.13 9.22 -0.68
CA ARG A 98 -0.30 10.12 0.48
C ARG A 98 -1.47 9.65 1.30
N PHE A 99 -1.29 9.62 2.62
CA PHE A 99 -2.34 9.14 3.51
C PHE A 99 -2.27 9.85 4.85
N LYS A 100 -3.41 9.86 5.54
CA LYS A 100 -3.55 10.32 6.91
C LYS A 100 -4.35 9.28 7.67
N LEU A 101 -3.73 8.74 8.72
CA LEU A 101 -4.40 7.88 9.66
C LEU A 101 -5.06 8.75 10.73
N GLU A 102 -6.36 8.63 10.94
CA GLU A 102 -7.10 9.55 11.83
C GLU A 102 -7.54 8.89 13.13
N SER A 103 -7.35 7.58 13.26
CA SER A 103 -7.67 6.85 14.47
C SER A 103 -6.66 5.74 14.69
N ASN A 104 -6.40 5.46 15.97
CA ASN A 104 -5.63 4.31 16.42
C ASN A 104 -6.43 3.00 16.43
N LEU A 105 -7.71 3.08 16.08
CA LEU A 105 -8.59 1.93 16.05
C LEU A 105 -8.43 1.16 14.74
N SER A 106 -8.48 -0.16 14.84
CA SER A 106 -8.45 -1.10 13.72
C SER A 106 -9.53 -2.16 13.90
N SER A 107 -9.74 -2.96 12.86
CA SER A 107 -10.39 -4.27 13.00
C SER A 107 -9.32 -5.35 13.23
N ASP A 108 -9.63 -6.34 14.05
CA ASP A 108 -8.86 -7.58 14.21
C ASP A 108 -9.17 -8.63 13.13
N GLY A 109 -10.07 -8.32 12.20
CA GLY A 109 -10.58 -9.27 11.20
C GLY A 109 -11.79 -10.07 11.69
N GLU A 110 -12.09 -10.04 12.99
CA GLU A 110 -13.25 -10.68 13.63
C GLU A 110 -14.34 -9.66 14.01
N ARG A 111 -14.31 -8.48 13.38
CA ARG A 111 -15.27 -7.38 13.58
C ARG A 111 -15.15 -6.70 14.94
N ARG A 112 -14.11 -6.97 15.74
CA ARG A 112 -13.87 -6.23 16.96
C ARG A 112 -13.06 -5.00 16.64
N VAL A 113 -13.50 -3.87 17.17
CA VAL A 113 -12.70 -2.66 17.12
C VAL A 113 -11.67 -2.75 18.21
N VAL A 114 -10.41 -2.80 17.79
CA VAL A 114 -9.27 -3.05 18.63
C VAL A 114 -8.24 -1.96 18.42
N GLU A 115 -7.46 -1.71 19.45
CA GLU A 115 -6.33 -0.79 19.35
C GLU A 115 -5.17 -1.36 18.56
N PHE A 116 -5.10 -2.69 18.39
CA PHE A 116 -4.05 -3.38 17.64
C PHE A 116 -4.65 -4.01 16.40
N GLY A 117 -4.05 -3.83 15.24
CA GLY A 117 -4.53 -4.51 14.05
C GLY A 117 -3.77 -4.11 12.80
N THR A 118 -4.31 -4.55 11.68
CA THR A 118 -3.71 -4.31 10.36
C THR A 118 -4.68 -3.53 9.48
N GLN A 119 -4.15 -2.60 8.70
CA GLN A 119 -4.92 -1.82 7.73
C GLN A 119 -4.23 -1.84 6.38
N THR A 120 -4.88 -2.40 5.37
CA THR A 120 -4.34 -2.42 4.01
C THR A 120 -4.52 -1.05 3.36
N LEU A 121 -3.42 -0.44 2.91
CA LEU A 121 -3.42 0.81 2.15
C LEU A 121 -3.48 0.56 0.64
N PHE A 122 -2.80 -0.50 0.19
CA PHE A 122 -2.73 -0.90 -1.21
C PHE A 122 -2.65 -2.42 -1.28
N ALA A 123 -3.41 -3.01 -2.19
CA ALA A 123 -3.29 -4.41 -2.53
C ALA A 123 -3.42 -4.57 -4.04
N LYS A 124 -2.58 -5.43 -4.60
CA LYS A 124 -2.61 -5.86 -5.99
C LYS A 124 -2.47 -7.36 -6.04
N SER A 125 -3.33 -8.00 -6.84
CA SER A 125 -3.32 -9.43 -7.09
C SER A 125 -2.66 -9.78 -8.43
N ASP A 126 -2.41 -11.07 -8.63
CA ASP A 126 -1.98 -11.76 -9.86
C ASP A 126 -0.51 -11.72 -10.26
N ASP A 127 0.21 -10.60 -10.20
CA ASP A 127 1.63 -10.56 -10.55
C ASP A 127 2.55 -10.73 -9.34
N ARG A 128 3.58 -11.60 -9.46
CA ARG A 128 4.47 -11.99 -8.35
C ARG A 128 3.72 -12.47 -7.09
N LYS A 129 2.54 -13.08 -7.25
CA LYS A 129 1.60 -13.47 -6.19
C LYS A 129 1.04 -12.29 -5.37
N GLY A 130 1.10 -11.09 -5.92
CA GLY A 130 0.54 -9.85 -5.41
C GLY A 130 1.52 -8.99 -4.61
N LEU A 131 1.17 -7.72 -4.44
CA LEU A 131 1.80 -6.78 -3.51
C LEU A 131 0.75 -6.29 -2.53
N THR A 132 1.06 -6.28 -1.25
CA THR A 132 0.27 -5.62 -0.21
C THR A 132 1.13 -4.61 0.51
N VAL A 133 0.64 -3.38 0.62
CA VAL A 133 1.17 -2.36 1.53
C VAL A 133 0.12 -2.14 2.62
N ARG A 134 0.51 -2.33 3.87
CA ARG A 134 -0.36 -2.26 5.04
C ARG A 134 0.30 -1.51 6.18
N LEU A 135 -0.52 -1.05 7.11
CA LEU A 135 -0.09 -0.55 8.41
C LEU A 135 -0.33 -1.65 9.43
N GLU A 136 0.59 -1.84 10.36
CA GLU A 136 0.34 -2.61 11.58
C GLU A 136 0.72 -1.79 12.80
N ARG A 137 -0.10 -1.85 13.85
CA ARG A 137 0.23 -1.19 15.11
C ARG A 137 1.00 -2.13 16.01
N ALA A 138 2.18 -1.72 16.45
CA ALA A 138 2.96 -2.52 17.40
C ALA A 138 2.54 -2.24 18.85
N LYS A 139 3.10 -3.03 19.78
CA LYS A 139 2.82 -2.94 21.22
C LYS A 139 3.24 -1.60 21.85
N ASP A 140 4.15 -0.88 21.21
CA ASP A 140 4.56 0.47 21.61
C ASP A 140 3.53 1.56 21.24
N GLY A 141 2.43 1.17 20.61
CA GLY A 141 1.35 2.07 20.19
C GLY A 141 1.62 2.80 18.88
N VAL A 142 2.76 2.57 18.23
CA VAL A 142 3.17 3.19 16.97
C VAL A 142 2.67 2.35 15.78
N TRP A 143 2.24 3.02 14.72
CA TRP A 143 1.89 2.39 13.45
C TRP A 143 3.11 2.28 12.54
N TYR A 144 3.35 1.08 12.04
CA TYR A 144 4.46 0.78 11.15
C TYR A 144 3.92 0.42 9.78
N VAL A 145 4.60 0.90 8.75
CA VAL A 145 4.30 0.51 7.36
C VAL A 145 4.99 -0.82 7.08
N TYR A 146 4.25 -1.73 6.45
CA TYR A 146 4.73 -3.00 5.92
C TYR A 146 4.39 -3.11 4.45
N ALA A 147 5.38 -3.45 3.63
CA ALA A 147 5.15 -3.96 2.28
C ALA A 147 5.42 -5.47 2.29
N THR A 148 4.63 -6.24 1.56
CA THR A 148 4.84 -7.69 1.39
C THR A 148 4.44 -8.08 -0.02
N ASN A 149 5.25 -8.90 -0.68
CA ASN A 149 4.91 -9.51 -1.96
C ASN A 149 4.60 -11.00 -1.74
N GLY A 150 3.44 -11.47 -2.23
CA GLY A 150 2.99 -12.85 -2.02
C GLY A 150 2.46 -13.16 -0.62
N ARG A 151 2.05 -14.42 -0.43
CA ARG A 151 1.72 -14.95 0.91
C ARG A 151 2.99 -14.91 1.74
N CYS A 152 2.99 -14.11 2.82
CA CYS A 152 3.84 -14.41 3.96
C CYS A 152 3.65 -15.91 4.26
N CYS A 153 4.73 -16.67 4.39
CA CYS A 153 4.72 -18.12 4.63
C CYS A 153 4.65 -19.06 3.41
N ASP A 154 4.86 -18.63 2.15
CA ASP A 154 5.17 -19.58 1.06
C ASP A 154 6.70 -19.76 0.93
N PRO A 155 7.30 -20.86 1.42
CA PRO A 155 8.76 -21.07 1.41
C PRO A 155 9.31 -21.37 0.01
N VAL A 156 8.46 -21.59 -1.00
CA VAL A 156 8.85 -22.08 -2.33
C VAL A 156 9.15 -20.94 -3.33
N LEU A 157 8.86 -19.69 -2.98
CA LEU A 157 8.94 -18.58 -3.94
C LEU A 157 10.15 -17.69 -3.75
N THR A 158 11.07 -17.87 -4.68
CA THR A 158 12.44 -17.38 -4.70
C THR A 158 12.64 -16.24 -5.70
N THR A 159 11.62 -15.46 -6.05
CA THR A 159 11.77 -14.32 -6.98
C THR A 159 11.83 -12.95 -6.33
N LEU A 160 11.46 -12.86 -5.05
CA LEU A 160 11.83 -11.82 -4.10
C LEU A 160 11.67 -12.48 -2.72
N ALA A 161 12.73 -12.56 -1.90
CA ALA A 161 12.56 -12.99 -0.50
C ALA A 161 11.44 -12.14 0.12
N PRO A 162 10.50 -12.68 0.93
CA PRO A 162 9.40 -11.90 1.49
C PRO A 162 9.97 -10.62 2.10
N VAL A 163 9.71 -9.51 1.42
CA VAL A 163 10.38 -8.25 1.71
C VAL A 163 9.65 -7.62 2.89
N ASN A 164 9.89 -8.08 4.11
CA ASN A 164 9.33 -7.48 5.31
C ASN A 164 10.02 -6.14 5.59
N LEU A 165 9.53 -5.11 4.91
CA LEU A 165 9.98 -3.74 5.10
C LEU A 165 9.18 -3.13 6.25
N SER A 166 9.77 -2.97 7.44
CA SER A 166 9.17 -2.16 8.51
C SER A 166 9.77 -0.75 8.53
N SER A 167 8.98 0.25 8.91
CA SER A 167 9.44 1.63 8.95
C SER A 167 10.49 1.93 10.04
N GLY A 168 10.85 0.96 10.89
CA GLY A 168 11.68 1.21 12.08
C GLY A 168 11.09 2.31 12.97
N ARG A 169 11.92 2.97 13.80
CA ARG A 169 11.49 3.92 14.86
C ARG A 169 10.71 5.17 14.40
N SER A 170 10.57 5.43 13.09
CA SER A 170 9.72 6.51 12.60
C SER A 170 8.44 5.92 12.04
N GLY A 171 7.41 5.89 12.87
CA GLY A 171 6.09 5.38 12.50
C GLY A 171 5.15 6.46 11.97
N VAL A 172 3.98 5.99 11.57
CA VAL A 172 2.84 6.80 11.15
C VAL A 172 2.20 7.38 12.41
N ARG A 173 2.04 8.71 12.42
CA ARG A 173 1.40 9.44 13.51
C ARG A 173 -0.06 9.69 13.17
N VAL A 174 -0.94 9.45 14.14
CA VAL A 174 -2.36 9.74 13.99
C VAL A 174 -2.57 11.24 13.84
N GLY A 175 -3.44 11.64 12.91
CA GLY A 175 -3.74 13.03 12.65
C GLY A 175 -2.76 13.72 11.70
N GLU A 176 -1.72 13.03 11.23
CA GLU A 176 -0.71 13.61 10.34
C GLU A 176 -0.76 13.03 8.92
N TRP A 177 -0.44 13.90 7.96
CA TRP A 177 -0.26 13.48 6.57
C TRP A 177 1.12 12.88 6.38
N HIS A 178 1.16 11.71 5.76
CA HIS A 178 2.36 10.98 5.43
C HIS A 178 2.49 10.75 3.92
N PHE A 179 3.73 10.70 3.44
CA PHE A 179 4.08 10.30 2.08
C PHE A 179 4.83 8.98 2.10
N LEU A 180 4.29 7.97 1.43
CA LEU A 180 4.92 6.67 1.30
C LEU A 180 5.40 6.48 -0.13
N ALA A 181 6.60 5.93 -0.29
CA ALA A 181 7.11 5.45 -1.57
C ALA A 181 7.68 4.04 -1.42
N LEU A 182 7.38 3.16 -2.38
CA LEU A 182 7.94 1.82 -2.50
C LEU A 182 8.55 1.70 -3.90
N THR A 183 9.81 1.31 -3.98
CA THR A 183 10.50 1.14 -5.27
C THR A 183 11.04 -0.27 -5.40
N PHE A 184 11.06 -0.81 -6.61
CA PHE A 184 11.72 -2.06 -6.94
C PHE A 184 12.59 -1.90 -8.19
N ASP A 185 13.87 -2.28 -8.06
CA ASP A 185 14.86 -2.32 -9.13
C ASP A 185 15.15 -3.79 -9.48
N PRO A 186 14.73 -4.28 -10.66
CA PRO A 186 14.92 -5.67 -11.07
C PRO A 186 16.37 -5.97 -11.47
N VAL A 187 17.15 -4.96 -11.87
CA VAL A 187 18.57 -5.13 -12.23
C VAL A 187 19.40 -5.41 -10.99
N ARG A 188 19.09 -4.72 -9.89
CA ARG A 188 19.78 -4.91 -8.60
C ARG A 188 19.11 -5.93 -7.68
N ASP A 189 17.94 -6.43 -8.06
CA ASP A 189 17.03 -7.23 -7.24
C ASP A 189 16.83 -6.59 -5.85
N GLU A 190 16.51 -5.30 -5.85
CA GLU A 190 16.47 -4.44 -4.67
C GLU A 190 15.11 -3.75 -4.55
N ALA A 191 14.48 -3.88 -3.38
CA ALA A 191 13.28 -3.14 -3.02
C ALA A 191 13.57 -2.19 -1.84
N LYS A 192 12.95 -0.99 -1.87
CA LYS A 192 13.10 0.03 -0.83
C LYS A 192 11.77 0.64 -0.46
N LEU A 193 11.57 0.88 0.83
CA LEU A 193 10.42 1.58 1.37
C LEU A 193 10.87 2.90 1.99
N TYR A 194 10.17 3.96 1.65
CA TYR A 194 10.35 5.30 2.17
C TYR A 194 9.07 5.77 2.85
N LEU A 195 9.23 6.49 3.97
CA LEU A 195 8.15 7.19 4.64
C LEU A 195 8.64 8.61 4.95
N ASP A 196 7.88 9.59 4.49
CA ASP A 196 8.16 11.03 4.56
C ASP A 196 9.54 11.39 3.98
N GLY A 197 9.87 10.76 2.85
CA GLY A 197 11.13 10.98 2.12
C GLY A 197 12.35 10.27 2.72
N LEU A 198 12.22 9.59 3.86
CA LEU A 198 13.31 8.87 4.50
C LEU A 198 13.27 7.37 4.14
N GLU A 199 14.38 6.83 3.63
CA GLU A 199 14.55 5.38 3.44
C GLU A 199 14.42 4.71 4.80
N LYS A 200 13.43 3.82 4.95
CA LYS A 200 13.22 3.09 6.20
C LYS A 200 13.89 1.75 6.19
N THR A 201 13.91 1.13 5.02
CA THR A 201 14.34 -0.25 4.88
C THR A 201 14.54 -0.59 3.42
N ARG A 202 15.41 -1.56 3.22
CA ARG A 202 15.91 -2.01 1.94
C ARG A 202 16.12 -3.50 2.04
N VAL A 203 15.60 -4.24 1.08
CA VAL A 203 15.94 -5.64 0.89
C VAL A 203 16.58 -5.77 -0.46
N ARG A 204 17.77 -6.38 -0.47
CA ARG A 204 18.46 -6.77 -1.68
C ARG A 204 18.77 -8.25 -1.56
N ARG A 205 18.50 -9.02 -2.62
CA ARG A 205 18.93 -10.40 -2.65
C ARG A 205 20.46 -10.42 -2.69
N GLN A 206 21.08 -10.87 -1.59
CA GLN A 206 22.47 -11.27 -1.66
C GLN A 206 22.50 -12.49 -2.55
N GLY A 207 23.21 -12.41 -3.68
CA GLY A 207 23.34 -13.52 -4.62
C GLY A 207 23.62 -14.79 -3.83
N VAL A 208 22.85 -15.85 -4.11
CA VAL A 208 22.99 -17.14 -3.45
C VAL A 208 24.46 -17.54 -3.58
N ARG A 209 25.26 -17.37 -2.52
CA ARG A 209 26.60 -17.95 -2.46
C ARG A 209 26.35 -19.43 -2.59
N SER A 210 26.70 -20.01 -3.74
CA SER A 210 26.58 -21.44 -3.97
C SER A 210 27.33 -22.15 -2.84
N GLN A 211 26.61 -22.74 -1.88
CA GLN A 211 27.17 -23.68 -0.89
C GLN A 211 27.51 -25.02 -1.57
N SER A 212 27.93 -24.99 -2.83
CA SER A 212 28.52 -26.12 -3.55
C SER A 212 30.03 -25.99 -3.42
N GLN A 213 30.57 -26.40 -2.27
CA GLN A 213 31.96 -26.85 -2.08
C GLN A 213 32.21 -27.15 -0.60
N ARG A 214 31.52 -28.17 -0.08
CA ARG A 214 32.03 -29.02 1.00
C ARG A 214 31.54 -30.44 0.71
N ARG A 215 32.32 -31.15 -0.10
CA ARG A 215 32.41 -32.61 -0.07
C ARG A 215 33.87 -32.94 0.16
#